data_AF-A0AAU8UZX1-F1
#
_entry.id   AF-A0AAU8UZX1-F1
#
_cell.length_a   1.000
_cell.length_b   1.000
_cell.length_c   1.000
_cell.angle_alpha   90.00
_cell.angle_beta   90.00
_cell.angle_gamma   90.00
#
_symmetry.space_group_name_H-M   'P 1'
#
loop_
_entity.id
_entity.type
_entity.pdbx_description
1 polymer ?
#
loop_
_entity_poly.entity_id
_entity_poly.type
_entity_poly.pdbx_seq_one_letter_code
_entity_poly.pdbx_strand_id
1 'polypeptide(L)' 'MSKNNNSSSGVGICTVVFIVFLILKLTNTIDWSWWWITAPLWIPFLFWLVIVVIILGIVGVLTKN' A
#
# COMPACT_ATOMS: atom_id res chain seq x y z
N MET A 1 30.61 -25.01 9.17
CA MET A 1 29.87 -23.87 9.77
C MET A 1 28.47 -23.85 9.17
N SER A 2 27.43 -24.30 9.89
CA SER A 2 26.06 -24.34 9.36
C SER A 2 25.42 -22.96 9.52
N LYS A 3 25.15 -22.27 8.41
CA LYS A 3 24.42 -21.00 8.40
C LYS A 3 22.93 -21.33 8.47
N ASN A 4 22.38 -21.37 9.68
CA ASN A 4 20.95 -21.51 9.89
C ASN A 4 20.26 -20.17 9.57
N ASN A 5 19.78 -20.04 8.34
CA ASN A 5 18.95 -18.94 7.88
C ASN A 5 17.49 -19.22 8.22
N ASN A 6 17.16 -19.10 9.52
CA ASN A 6 15.77 -19.03 9.99
C ASN A 6 15.12 -17.76 9.45
N SER A 7 14.63 -17.84 8.23
CA SER A 7 13.84 -16.80 7.57
C SER A 7 12.45 -16.86 8.19
N SER A 8 12.26 -16.08 9.26
CA SER A 8 10.94 -15.89 9.84
C SER A 8 10.12 -15.05 8.86
N SER A 9 9.36 -15.75 8.02
CA SER A 9 8.35 -15.18 7.13
C SER A 9 7.15 -14.73 7.97
N GLY A 10 7.32 -13.69 8.79
CA GLY A 10 6.22 -13.08 9.51
C GLY A 10 5.23 -12.46 8.52
N VAL A 11 3.95 -12.80 8.65
CA VAL A 11 2.88 -12.10 7.93
C VAL A 11 2.99 -10.62 8.30
N GLY A 12 3.30 -9.78 7.30
CA GLY A 12 3.50 -8.36 7.53
C GLY A 12 2.26 -7.72 8.14
N ILE A 13 2.44 -6.94 9.20
CA ILE A 13 1.37 -6.23 9.90
C ILE A 13 0.39 -5.50 8.96
N CYS A 14 0.85 -5.07 7.78
CA CYS A 14 0.03 -4.45 6.75
C CYS A 14 -1.10 -5.36 6.23
N THR A 15 -0.86 -6.66 6.02
CA THR A 15 -1.91 -7.59 5.53
C THR A 15 -2.91 -7.91 6.62
N VAL A 16 -2.47 -8.02 7.88
CA VAL A 16 -3.37 -8.21 9.02
C VAL A 16 -4.27 -7.00 9.22
N VAL A 17 -3.71 -5.78 9.20
CA VAL A 17 -4.50 -4.54 9.29
C VAL A 17 -5.50 -4.44 8.13
N PHE A 18 -5.09 -4.78 6.89
CA PHE A 18 -5.99 -4.81 5.74
C PHE A 18 -7.15 -5.78 5.92
N ILE A 19 -6.87 -7.01 6.35
CA ILE A 19 -7.89 -8.05 6.57
C ILE A 19 -8.83 -7.66 7.71
N VAL A 20 -8.33 -7.09 8.80
CA VAL A 20 -9.16 -6.61 9.92
C VAL A 20 -10.15 -5.54 9.44
N PHE A 21 -9.69 -4.51 8.73
CA PHE A 21 -10.57 -3.49 8.15
C PHE A 21 -11.61 -4.06 7.16
N LEU A 22 -11.23 -5.08 6.39
CA LEU A 22 -12.13 -5.77 5.46
C LEU A 22 -13.26 -6.51 6.20
N ILE A 23 -12.92 -7.27 7.25
CA ILE A 23 -13.89 -8.05 8.02
C ILE A 23 -14.87 -7.14 8.77
N LEU A 24 -14.39 -6.05 9.38
CA LEU A 24 -15.22 -5.06 10.07
C LEU A 24 -16.28 -4.44 9.15
N LYS A 25 -15.95 -4.19 7.87
CA LYS A 25 -16.93 -3.69 6.89
C LYS A 25 -17.93 -4.77 6.43
N LEU A 26 -17.50 -6.03 6.25
CA LEU A 26 -18.42 -7.13 5.90
C LEU A 26 -19.38 -7.47 7.04
N THR A 27 -18.94 -7.30 8.28
CA THR A 27 -19.75 -7.53 9.48
C THR A 27 -20.75 -6.40 9.74
N ASN A 28 -20.84 -5.42 8.82
CA ASN A 28 -21.78 -4.30 8.84
C ASN A 28 -21.82 -3.57 10.20
N THR A 29 -20.69 -3.56 10.91
CA THR A 29 -20.59 -2.96 12.25
C THR A 29 -20.45 -1.43 12.14
N ILE A 30 -20.14 -0.93 10.94
CA ILE A 30 -19.93 0.48 10.64
C ILE A 30 -20.42 0.78 9.20
N ASP A 31 -21.37 1.71 9.04
CA ASP A 31 -21.91 2.22 7.77
C ASP A 31 -20.92 3.05 6.92
N TRP A 32 -19.64 3.03 7.29
CA TRP A 32 -18.67 3.96 6.74
C TRP A 32 -18.41 3.75 5.25
N SER A 33 -18.15 4.84 4.52
CA SER A 33 -17.88 4.78 3.09
C SER A 33 -16.68 3.89 2.79
N TRP A 34 -16.80 3.10 1.71
CA TRP A 34 -15.76 2.16 1.26
C TRP A 34 -14.40 2.82 1.01
N TRP A 35 -14.41 4.10 0.65
CA TRP A 35 -13.23 4.94 0.50
C TRP A 35 -12.28 4.94 1.70
N TRP A 36 -12.80 4.93 2.93
CA TRP A 36 -11.97 4.92 4.13
C TRP A 36 -11.40 3.54 4.47
N ILE A 37 -12.11 2.46 4.11
CA ILE A 37 -11.59 1.09 4.27
C ILE A 37 -10.40 0.87 3.36
N THR A 38 -10.43 1.48 2.17
CA THR A 38 -9.32 1.40 1.24
C THR A 38 -8.22 2.42 1.53
N ALA A 39 -8.40 3.42 2.40
CA ALA A 39 -7.38 4.42 2.73
C ALA A 39 -5.95 3.85 2.98
N PRO A 40 -5.77 2.77 3.78
CA PRO A 40 -4.44 2.16 3.95
C PRO A 40 -3.83 1.60 2.66
N LEU A 41 -4.66 1.19 1.68
CA LEU A 41 -4.24 0.74 0.36
C LEU A 41 -3.96 1.92 -0.60
N TRP A 42 -4.57 3.07 -0.36
CA TRP A 42 -4.38 4.27 -1.19
C TRP A 42 -3.11 5.04 -0.84
N ILE A 43 -2.65 4.98 0.42
CA ILE A 43 -1.38 5.60 0.83
C ILE A 43 -0.20 5.14 -0.06
N PRO A 44 0.09 3.83 -0.22
CA PRO A 44 1.17 3.39 -1.10
C PRO A 44 0.90 3.68 -2.58
N PHE A 45 -0.36 3.60 -3.02
CA PHE A 45 -0.74 3.87 -4.41
C PHE A 45 -0.53 5.35 -4.79
N LEU A 46 -0.95 6.27 -3.92
CA LEU A 46 -0.80 7.71 -4.12
C LEU A 46 0.68 8.10 -4.11
N PHE A 47 1.45 7.53 -3.18
CA PHE A 47 2.90 7.75 -3.14
C PHE A 47 3.58 7.32 -4.44
N TRP A 48 3.22 6.14 -4.96
CA TRP A 48 3.72 5.65 -6.24
C TRP A 48 3.33 6.58 -7.41
N LEU A 49 2.06 7.00 -7.47
CA LEU A 49 1.55 7.87 -8.53
C LEU A 49 2.28 9.21 -8.55
N VAL A 50 2.49 9.83 -7.40
CA VAL A 50 3.24 11.10 -7.27
C VAL A 50 4.66 10.95 -7.81
N ILE A 51 5.36 9.86 -7.46
CA ILE A 51 6.72 9.59 -7.94
C ILE A 51 6.73 9.46 -9.47
N VAL A 52 5.80 8.69 -10.04
CA VAL A 52 5.70 8.50 -11.50
C VAL A 52 5.47 9.83 -12.21
N VAL A 53 4.56 10.66 -11.71
CA VAL A 53 4.28 11.98 -12.29
C VAL A 53 5.51 12.89 -12.25
N ILE A 54 6.25 12.90 -11.15
CA ILE A 54 7.49 13.68 -11.02
C ILE A 54 8.53 13.21 -12.03
N ILE A 55 8.75 11.90 -12.14
CA ILE A 55 9.72 11.32 -13.08
C ILE A 55 9.33 11.65 -14.52
N LEU A 56 8.06 11.45 -14.90
CA LEU A 56 7.58 11.77 -16.25
C LEU A 56 7.71 13.27 -16.56
N GLY A 57 7.42 14.14 -15.58
CA GLY A 57 7.60 15.58 -15.72
C GLY A 57 9.07 15.95 -15.96
N ILE A 58 9.99 15.41 -15.18
CA ILE A 58 11.43 15.65 -15.34
C ILE A 58 11.92 15.14 -16.69
N VAL A 59 11.55 13.91 -17.08
CA VAL A 59 11.94 13.32 -18.38
C VAL A 59 11.39 14.14 -19.55
N GLY A 60 10.13 14.59 -19.46
CA GLY A 60 9.52 15.43 -20.48
C GLY A 60 10.22 16.79 -20.63
N VAL A 61 10.62 17.41 -19.51
CA VAL A 61 11.40 18.66 -19.51
C VAL A 61 12.79 18.46 -20.10
N LEU A 62 13.50 17.39 -19.70
CA LEU A 62 14.84 17.08 -20.20
C LEU A 62 14.86 16.70 -21.69
N THR A 63 13.81 16.02 -22.18
CA THR A 63 13.72 15.61 -23.59
C THR A 63 13.37 16.81 -24.51
N LYS A 64 12.74 17.84 -23.96
CA LYS A 64 12.32 19.04 -24.70
C LYS A 64 13.42 20.10 -24.81
N ASN A 65 14.52 19.98 -24.05
CA ASN A 65 15.67 20.88 -24.09
C ASN A 65 16.82 20.26 -24.90
#